data_AF-A0A270PD95-F1
#
_entry.id   AF-A0A270PD95-F1
#
_cell.length_a   1.000
_cell.length_b   1.000
_cell.length_c   1.000
_cell.angle_alpha   90.00
_cell.angle_beta   90.00
_cell.angle_gamma   90.00
#
_symmetry.space_group_name_H-M   'P 1'
#
loop_
_entity.id
_entity.type
_entity.pdbx_description
1 polymer ?
#
loop_
_entity_poly.entity_id
_entity_poly.type
_entity_poly.pdbx_seq_one_letter_code
_entity_poly.pdbx_strand_id
1 'polypeptide(L)' 'MIDESTIRERAYALWEKDASPEGAAGFYWHLDRAQLEAQVRPKRPIFA' A
#
# COMPACT_ATOMS: atom_id res chain seq x y z
N MET A 1 5.73 -12.91 -4.86
CA MET A 1 5.18 -13.10 -3.50
C MET A 1 5.31 -11.74 -2.83
N ILE A 2 4.22 -11.04 -2.57
CA ILE A 2 4.32 -9.72 -1.91
C ILE A 2 4.60 -9.99 -0.45
N ASP A 3 5.77 -9.55 0.02
CA ASP A 3 6.18 -9.73 1.40
C ASP A 3 5.43 -8.72 2.28
N GLU A 4 4.67 -9.23 3.25
CA GLU A 4 3.88 -8.42 4.17
C GLU A 4 4.74 -7.42 4.96
N SER A 5 6.02 -7.74 5.19
CA SER A 5 6.97 -6.83 5.86
C SER A 5 7.23 -5.59 5.03
N THR A 6 7.29 -5.71 3.70
CA THR A 6 7.47 -4.57 2.79
C THR A 6 6.25 -3.66 2.78
N ILE A 7 5.05 -4.25 2.83
CA ILE A 7 3.79 -3.49 2.95
C ILE A 7 3.79 -2.70 4.26
N ARG A 8 4.21 -3.35 5.35
CA ARG A 8 4.25 -2.74 6.67
C ARG A 8 5.23 -1.58 6.76
N GLU A 9 6.44 -1.74 6.25
CA GLU A 9 7.43 -0.65 6.29
C GLU A 9 6.97 0.55 5.46
N ARG A 10 6.35 0.32 4.29
CA ARG A 10 5.82 1.41 3.45
C ARG A 10 4.62 2.11 4.07
N ALA A 11 3.64 1.34 4.55
CA ALA A 11 2.48 1.88 5.23
C ALA A 11 2.87 2.68 6.48
N TYR A 12 3.86 2.19 7.24
CA TYR A 12 4.35 2.87 8.43
C TYR A 12 5.13 4.15 8.08
N ALA A 13 6.00 4.12 7.07
CA ALA A 13 6.73 5.29 6.60
C ALA A 13 5.80 6.38 6.04
N LEU A 14 4.72 5.99 5.36
CA LEU A 14 3.66 6.90 4.92
C LEU A 14 2.88 7.50 6.09
N TRP A 15 2.49 6.66 7.06
CA TRP A 15 1.76 7.10 8.24
C TRP A 15 2.56 8.06 9.13
N GLU A 16 3.86 7.78 9.34
CA GLU A 16 4.77 8.64 10.10
C GLU A 16 4.97 10.00 9.40
N LYS A 17 4.98 10.01 8.05
CA LYS A 17 5.07 11.24 7.26
C LYS A 17 3.81 12.11 7.31
N ASP A 18 2.63 11.50 7.45
CA ASP A 18 1.33 12.17 7.52
C ASP A 18 0.97 12.66 8.94
N ALA A 19 1.96 12.74 9.84
CA ALA A 19 1.86 13.14 11.24
C ALA A 19 1.14 12.13 12.15
N SER A 20 1.16 10.85 11.79
CA SER A 20 0.62 9.74 12.59
C SER A 20 -0.75 10.04 13.23
N PRO A 21 -1.79 10.34 12.43
CA PRO A 21 -3.12 10.55 12.98
C PRO A 21 -3.58 9.28 13.71
N GLU A 22 -3.89 9.41 15.00
CA GLU A 22 -4.42 8.33 15.83
C GLU A 22 -5.74 7.84 15.21
N GLY A 23 -5.78 6.55 14.82
CA GLY A 23 -6.90 5.92 14.13
C GLY A 23 -6.75 5.79 12.61
N ALA A 24 -5.78 6.45 11.98
CA ALA A 24 -5.54 6.34 10.54
C ALA A 24 -4.63 5.17 10.15
N ALA A 25 -3.92 4.57 11.11
CA ALA A 25 -2.97 3.46 10.85
C ALA A 25 -3.63 2.27 10.14
N GLY A 26 -4.87 1.91 10.51
CA GLY A 26 -5.63 0.87 9.84
C GLY A 26 -6.07 1.25 8.42
N PHE A 27 -6.41 2.52 8.20
CA PHE A 27 -6.75 3.04 6.86
C PHE A 27 -5.55 2.97 5.92
N TYR A 28 -4.38 3.41 6.37
CA TYR A 28 -3.14 3.36 5.58
C TYR A 28 -2.70 1.93 5.29
N TRP A 29 -2.88 0.99 6.23
CA TRP A 29 -2.60 -0.43 6.01
C TRP A 29 -3.41 -1.02 4.84
N HIS A 30 -4.72 -0.78 4.83
CA HIS A 30 -5.59 -1.26 3.76
C HIS A 30 -5.30 -0.56 2.42
N LEU A 31 -4.93 0.71 2.46
CA LEU A 31 -4.65 1.53 1.28
C LEU A 31 -3.34 1.11 0.59
N ASP A 32 -2.28 0.83 1.37
CA ASP A 32 -0.99 0.37 0.84
C ASP A 32 -1.11 -1.04 0.24
N ARG A 33 -1.81 -1.95 0.92
CA ARG A 33 -2.13 -3.30 0.42
C ARG A 33 -2.92 -3.24 -0.89
N ALA A 34 -3.94 -2.40 -0.97
CA ALA A 34 -4.72 -2.20 -2.19
C ALA A 34 -3.87 -1.61 -3.34
N GLN A 35 -2.97 -0.67 -3.04
CA GLN A 35 -2.03 -0.11 -4.03
C GLN A 35 -1.04 -1.15 -4.54
N LEU A 36 -0.48 -1.99 -3.66
CA LEU A 36 0.42 -3.06 -4.05
C LEU A 36 -0.30 -4.13 -4.88
N GLU A 37 -1.50 -4.55 -4.48
CA GLU A 37 -2.33 -5.46 -5.27
C GLU A 37 -2.70 -4.87 -6.65
N ALA A 38 -2.98 -3.56 -6.71
CA ALA A 38 -3.28 -2.86 -7.95
C ALA A 38 -2.05 -2.73 -8.88
N GLN A 39 -0.85 -2.56 -8.33
CA GLN A 39 0.40 -2.55 -9.11
C GLN A 39 0.81 -3.96 -9.56
N VAL A 40 0.47 -4.99 -8.79
CA VAL A 40 0.73 -6.40 -9.11
C VAL A 40 -0.24 -6.94 -10.16
N ARG A 41 -1.42 -6.34 -10.33
CA ARG A 41 -2.22 -6.55 -11.54
C ARG A 41 -1.61 -5.71 -12.66
N PRO A 42 -0.85 -6.29 -13.61
CA PRO A 42 -0.47 -5.54 -14.79
C PRO A 42 -1.77 -5.09 -15.45
N LYS A 43 -1.88 -3.77 -15.64
CA LYS A 43 -2.79 -3.15 -16.59
C LYS A 43 -2.64 -3.96 -17.86
N ARG A 44 -3.64 -4.81 -18.17
CA ARG A 44 -3.63 -5.64 -19.38
C ARG A 44 -3.17 -4.74 -20.52
N PRO A 45 -2.06 -5.04 -21.20
CA PRO A 45 -1.77 -4.34 -22.43
C PRO A 45 -2.99 -4.62 -23.31
N ILE A 46 -3.73 -3.56 -23.61
CA ILE A 46 -4.65 -3.52 -24.73
C ILE A 46 -3.75 -3.77 -25.93
N PHE A 47 -3.61 -5.04 -26.30
CA PHE A 47 -3.04 -5.41 -27.59
C PHE A 47 -3.99 -4.80 -28.63
N ALA A 48 -3.48 -3.76 -29.29
CA ALA A 48 -4.08 -3.13 -30.45
C ALA A 48 -3.61 -3.86 -31.72
#